data_AF-A0A9P8RT20-F1
#
_entry.id   AF-A0A9P8RT20-F1
#
_cell.length_a   1.000
_cell.length_b   1.000
_cell.length_c   1.000
_cell.angle_alpha   90.00
_cell.angle_beta   90.00
_cell.angle_gamma   90.00
#
_symmetry.space_group_name_H-M   'P 1'
#
loop_
_entity.id
_entity.type
_entity.pdbx_description
1 polymer ?
#
loop_
_entity_poly.entity_id
_entity_poly.type
_entity_poly.pdbx_seq_one_letter_code
_entity_poly.pdbx_strand_id
1 'polypeptide(L)'
;MRTMRYFKWGVARLILEAEPCPRVVPIWIEGLDNVMHESRPVPRFIPRIGKDVKIVFGEEVDAERVFGDLRIRWRDIVREEEEAGGGRLVVGVLTDRLKGADEVTELRIECARRVREEVLRIRREAGWPDEPPENKVAETWKEKGDKREGRMKDGSWEKDT
;
A
#
# COMPACT_ATOMS: atom_id res chain seq x y z
N MET A 1 7.36 -15.35 11.65
CA MET A 1 6.22 -15.08 10.76
C MET A 1 6.53 -13.79 10.02
N ARG A 2 6.58 -13.80 8.68
CA ARG A 2 6.77 -12.57 7.90
C ARG A 2 5.42 -11.88 7.77
N THR A 3 5.34 -10.68 8.33
CA THR A 3 4.12 -9.88 8.39
C THR A 3 4.17 -8.81 7.30
N MET A 4 3.12 -8.70 6.50
CA MET A 4 2.93 -7.64 5.52
C MET A 4 2.23 -6.46 6.19
N ARG A 5 2.89 -5.31 6.17
CA ARG A 5 2.32 -4.07 6.68
C ARG A 5 1.14 -3.59 5.81
N TYR A 6 0.44 -2.56 6.28
CA TYR A 6 -0.57 -1.86 5.49
C TYR A 6 0.08 -1.12 4.31
N PHE A 7 -0.69 -0.89 3.24
CA PHE A 7 -0.30 0.06 2.21
C PHE A 7 -0.65 1.47 2.67
N LYS A 8 0.28 2.41 2.54
CA LYS A 8 -0.03 3.82 2.75
C LYS A 8 -1.08 4.24 1.73
N TRP A 9 -2.08 5.01 2.18
CA TRP A 9 -3.21 5.44 1.36
C TRP A 9 -2.79 6.24 0.11
N GLY A 10 -1.57 6.79 0.05
CA GLY A 10 -1.02 7.44 -1.15
C GLY A 10 -0.98 6.55 -2.40
N VAL A 11 -0.94 5.22 -2.26
CA VAL A 11 -1.07 4.28 -3.40
C VAL A 11 -2.41 4.45 -4.13
N ALA A 12 -3.46 4.86 -3.41
CA ALA A 12 -4.79 5.05 -3.98
C ALA A 12 -4.81 6.15 -5.03
N ARG A 13 -3.91 7.14 -4.96
CA ARG A 13 -3.85 8.22 -5.94
C ARG A 13 -3.59 7.70 -7.35
N LEU A 14 -2.74 6.68 -7.48
CA LEU A 14 -2.43 6.06 -8.78
C LEU A 14 -3.65 5.37 -9.40
N ILE A 15 -4.58 4.88 -8.58
CA ILE A 15 -5.76 4.12 -9.03
C ILE A 15 -6.97 5.04 -9.23
N LEU A 16 -7.19 5.97 -8.28
CA LEU A 16 -8.36 6.83 -8.26
C LEU A 16 -8.20 8.04 -9.20
N GLU A 17 -7.02 8.68 -9.21
CA GLU A 17 -6.81 9.95 -9.94
C GLU A 17 -6.42 9.74 -11.41
N ALA A 18 -5.96 8.53 -11.78
CA ALA A 18 -5.57 8.22 -13.14
C ALA A 18 -6.78 7.92 -14.04
N GLU A 19 -6.78 8.50 -15.24
CA GLU A 19 -7.73 8.22 -16.31
C GLU A 19 -6.93 8.05 -17.63
N PRO A 20 -6.94 6.85 -18.25
CA PRO A 20 -7.62 5.62 -17.84
C PRO A 20 -7.05 4.99 -16.55
N CYS A 21 -7.85 4.11 -15.92
CA CYS A 21 -7.39 3.32 -14.78
C CYS A 21 -6.12 2.52 -15.17
N PRO A 22 -5.04 2.52 -14.36
CA PRO A 22 -3.85 1.77 -14.70
C PRO A 22 -4.10 0.26 -14.58
N ARG A 23 -3.31 -0.51 -15.33
CA ARG A 23 -3.21 -1.96 -15.13
C ARG A 23 -2.53 -2.22 -13.78
N VAL A 24 -3.17 -3.01 -12.92
CA VAL A 24 -2.64 -3.34 -11.59
C VAL A 24 -2.23 -4.81 -11.58
N VAL A 25 -0.95 -5.08 -11.29
CA VAL A 25 -0.41 -6.45 -11.17
C VAL A 25 0.13 -6.62 -9.76
N PRO A 26 -0.41 -7.53 -8.92
CA PRO A 26 0.07 -7.71 -7.57
C PRO A 26 1.33 -8.60 -7.60
N ILE A 27 2.30 -8.26 -6.75
CA ILE A 27 3.58 -8.96 -6.67
C ILE A 27 3.89 -9.26 -5.20
N TRP A 28 4.21 -10.51 -4.89
CA TRP A 28 4.72 -10.92 -3.59
C TRP A 28 6.22 -11.20 -3.67
N ILE A 29 7.01 -10.58 -2.78
CA ILE A 29 8.47 -10.71 -2.76
C ILE A 29 8.90 -11.15 -1.36
N GLU A 30 9.77 -12.16 -1.29
CA GLU A 30 10.31 -12.65 -0.03
C GLU A 30 11.78 -13.05 -0.13
N GLY A 31 12.49 -13.01 0.99
CA GLY A 31 13.89 -13.43 1.08
C GLY A 31 14.89 -12.29 0.92
N LEU A 32 14.47 -11.10 0.49
CA LEU A 32 15.34 -9.90 0.43
C LEU A 32 15.93 -9.55 1.80
N ASP A 33 15.18 -9.75 2.87
CA ASP A 33 15.62 -9.62 4.27
C ASP A 33 16.71 -10.63 4.66
N ASN A 34 16.72 -11.82 4.06
CA ASN A 34 17.76 -12.82 4.30
C ASN A 34 19.08 -12.41 3.64
N VAL A 35 19.02 -11.89 2.42
CA VAL A 35 20.16 -11.34 1.67
C VAL A 35 20.68 -10.08 2.36
N MET A 36 19.75 -9.18 2.72
CA MET A 36 20.01 -7.79 3.02
C MET A 36 19.06 -7.22 4.11
N HIS A 37 19.11 -7.73 5.34
CA HIS A 37 18.31 -7.24 6.49
C HIS A 37 18.52 -5.76 6.87
N GLU A 38 17.48 -5.02 7.28
CA GLU A 38 17.61 -3.58 7.60
C GLU A 38 18.54 -3.30 8.80
N SER A 39 18.56 -4.19 9.80
CA SER A 39 19.34 -4.10 11.04
C SER A 39 20.83 -4.47 10.94
N ARG A 40 21.42 -4.47 9.74
CA ARG A 40 22.78 -4.98 9.54
C ARG A 40 23.87 -4.08 10.15
N PRO A 41 24.87 -4.64 10.85
CA PRO A 41 26.08 -3.91 11.22
C PRO A 41 26.98 -3.64 10.00
N VAL A 42 27.98 -2.77 10.17
CA VAL A 42 28.97 -2.44 9.13
C VAL A 42 29.83 -3.68 8.81
N PRO A 43 30.16 -3.97 7.53
CA PRO A 43 29.79 -3.23 6.30
C PRO A 43 28.39 -3.58 5.76
N ARG A 44 27.53 -2.56 5.64
CA ARG A 44 26.10 -2.71 5.24
C ARG A 44 25.87 -2.98 3.75
N PHE A 45 26.86 -2.72 2.91
CA PHE A 45 26.73 -2.80 1.45
C PHE A 45 26.95 -4.21 0.88
N ILE A 46 27.48 -5.14 1.67
CA ILE A 46 27.78 -6.50 1.21
C ILE A 46 26.55 -7.40 1.44
N PRO A 47 25.97 -8.00 0.38
CA PRO A 47 24.85 -8.95 0.53
C PRO A 47 25.34 -10.30 1.06
N ARG A 48 24.50 -11.01 1.83
CA ARG A 48 24.77 -12.40 2.21
C ARG A 48 24.59 -13.31 1.00
N ILE A 49 25.63 -14.09 0.68
CA ILE A 49 25.64 -15.04 -0.43
C ILE A 49 24.86 -16.32 -0.04
N GLY A 50 24.28 -17.00 -1.03
CA GLY A 50 23.62 -18.30 -0.85
C GLY A 50 22.26 -18.21 -0.13
N LYS A 51 21.55 -17.08 -0.28
CA LYS A 51 20.20 -16.88 0.23
C LYS A 51 19.19 -16.85 -0.92
N ASP A 52 18.06 -17.50 -0.71
CA ASP A 52 17.00 -17.57 -1.71
C ASP A 52 16.12 -16.31 -1.67
N VAL A 53 15.78 -15.82 -2.87
CA VAL A 53 14.79 -14.77 -3.10
C VAL A 53 13.69 -15.37 -3.97
N LYS A 54 12.44 -15.28 -3.50
CA LYS A 54 11.27 -15.74 -4.25
C LYS A 54 10.42 -14.53 -4.60
N ILE A 55 10.06 -14.43 -5.88
CA ILE A 55 9.17 -13.40 -6.43
C ILE A 55 8.00 -14.13 -7.08
N VAL A 56 6.78 -13.75 -6.70
CA VAL A 56 5.54 -14.32 -7.24
C VAL A 56 4.76 -13.20 -7.88
N PHE A 57 4.48 -13.34 -9.19
CA PHE A 57 3.65 -12.44 -9.96
C PHE A 57 2.24 -13.01 -10.02
N GLY A 58 1.25 -12.20 -9.68
CA GLY A 58 -0.15 -12.57 -9.88
C GLY A 58 -0.63 -12.17 -11.27
N GLU A 59 -1.86 -12.58 -11.56
CA GLU A 59 -2.58 -12.08 -12.73
C GLU A 59 -2.94 -10.60 -12.58
N GLU A 60 -3.20 -9.96 -13.72
CA GLU A 60 -3.73 -8.61 -13.74
C GLU A 60 -5.06 -8.54 -12.99
N VAL A 61 -5.18 -7.55 -12.12
CA VAL A 61 -6.41 -7.28 -11.38
C VAL A 61 -7.46 -6.72 -12.33
N ASP A 62 -8.65 -7.31 -12.31
CA ASP A 62 -9.84 -6.71 -12.91
C ASP A 62 -10.16 -5.39 -12.19
N ALA A 63 -9.65 -4.29 -12.73
CA ALA A 63 -9.69 -2.99 -12.08
C ALA A 63 -11.11 -2.43 -11.95
N GLU A 64 -11.99 -2.76 -12.90
CA GLU A 64 -13.38 -2.32 -12.83
C GLU A 64 -14.11 -3.05 -11.70
N ARG A 65 -13.94 -4.37 -11.62
CA ARG A 65 -14.55 -5.16 -10.53
C ARG A 65 -14.01 -4.79 -9.15
N VAL A 66 -12.71 -4.48 -9.02
CA VAL A 66 -12.07 -4.25 -7.72
C VAL A 66 -12.11 -2.79 -7.28
N PHE A 67 -12.03 -1.83 -8.21
CA PHE A 67 -11.90 -0.40 -7.89
C PHE A 67 -12.94 0.49 -8.57
N GLY A 68 -13.79 -0.04 -9.46
CA GLY A 68 -14.72 0.75 -10.27
C GLY A 68 -15.64 1.65 -9.43
N ASP A 69 -16.23 1.11 -8.36
CA ASP A 69 -17.07 1.85 -7.41
C ASP A 69 -16.30 2.97 -6.70
N LEU A 70 -15.05 2.73 -6.31
CA LEU A 70 -14.20 3.74 -5.67
C LEU A 70 -13.85 4.85 -6.65
N ARG A 71 -13.59 4.51 -7.92
CA ARG A 71 -13.32 5.48 -8.98
C ARG A 71 -14.55 6.31 -9.33
N ILE A 72 -15.75 5.72 -9.29
CA ILE A 72 -17.02 6.46 -9.43
C ILE A 72 -17.13 7.49 -8.31
N ARG A 73 -17.02 7.05 -7.05
CA ARG A 73 -17.08 7.95 -5.88
C ARG A 73 -16.05 9.07 -5.94
N TRP A 74 -14.82 8.75 -6.38
CA TRP A 74 -13.78 9.76 -6.57
C TRP A 74 -14.19 10.81 -7.62
N ARG A 75 -14.68 10.38 -8.78
CA ARG A 75 -15.13 11.29 -9.84
C ARG A 75 -16.29 12.17 -9.39
N ASP A 76 -17.21 11.63 -8.60
CA ASP A 76 -18.33 12.41 -8.06
C ASP A 76 -17.84 13.53 -7.14
N ILE A 77 -16.91 13.23 -6.22
CA ILE A 77 -16.30 14.25 -5.34
C ILE A 77 -15.54 15.30 -6.16
N VAL A 78 -14.75 14.88 -7.16
CA VAL A 78 -14.03 15.83 -8.04
C VAL A 78 -15.01 16.73 -8.79
N ARG A 79 -16.11 16.17 -9.29
CA ARG A 79 -17.14 16.94 -9.99
C ARG A 79 -17.80 17.98 -9.08
N GLU A 80 -18.14 17.62 -7.85
CA GLU A 80 -18.66 18.57 -6.86
C GLU A 80 -17.69 19.73 -6.63
N GLU A 81 -16.39 19.44 -6.54
CA GLU A 81 -15.35 20.46 -6.37
C GLU A 81 -15.20 21.35 -7.61
N GLU A 82 -15.29 20.79 -8.81
CA GLU A 82 -15.27 21.53 -10.08
C GLU A 82 -16.49 22.46 -10.22
N GLU A 83 -17.67 21.98 -9.83
CA GLU A 83 -18.92 22.75 -9.84
C GLU A 83 -18.86 23.90 -8.82
N ALA A 84 -18.34 23.66 -7.62
CA ALA A 84 -18.15 24.68 -6.59
C ALA A 84 -17.06 25.71 -6.98
N GLY A 85 -15.99 25.26 -7.64
CA GLY A 85 -14.87 26.09 -8.09
C GLY A 85 -15.10 26.83 -9.41
N GLY A 86 -16.21 26.55 -10.11
CA GLY A 86 -16.56 27.20 -11.38
C GLY A 86 -15.70 26.77 -12.57
N GLY A 87 -15.08 25.59 -12.54
CA GLY A 87 -14.22 25.12 -13.63
C GLY A 87 -13.56 23.77 -13.37
N ARG A 88 -13.04 23.18 -14.45
CA ARG A 88 -12.38 21.87 -14.41
C ARG A 88 -11.04 21.94 -13.67
N LEU A 89 -10.76 20.96 -12.81
CA LEU A 89 -9.50 20.85 -12.12
C LEU A 89 -8.42 20.27 -13.04
N VAL A 90 -7.20 20.79 -12.92
CA VAL A 90 -6.04 20.22 -13.61
C VAL A 90 -5.67 18.90 -12.92
N VAL A 91 -5.41 17.86 -13.70
CA VAL A 91 -4.99 16.55 -13.18
C VAL A 91 -3.79 16.70 -12.25
N GLY A 92 -3.88 16.11 -11.05
CA GLY A 92 -2.84 16.17 -10.02
C GLY A 92 -2.89 17.41 -9.12
N VAL A 93 -3.68 18.43 -9.48
CA VAL A 93 -3.98 19.57 -8.60
C VAL A 93 -5.15 19.19 -7.68
N LEU A 94 -4.90 19.22 -6.38
CA LEU A 94 -5.89 18.87 -5.36
C LEU A 94 -6.29 20.12 -4.58
N THR A 95 -7.59 20.36 -4.45
CA THR A 95 -8.16 21.30 -3.48
C THR A 95 -7.92 20.78 -2.05
N ASP A 96 -8.13 21.62 -1.03
CA ASP A 96 -7.91 21.20 0.35
C ASP A 96 -8.84 20.05 0.77
N ARG A 97 -10.07 20.00 0.23
CA ARG A 97 -10.97 18.86 0.40
C ARG A 97 -10.39 17.59 -0.22
N LEU A 98 -9.95 17.66 -1.48
CA LEU A 98 -9.35 16.52 -2.20
C LEU A 98 -7.99 16.07 -1.64
N LYS A 99 -7.32 16.93 -0.87
CA LYS A 99 -6.08 16.56 -0.17
C LYS A 99 -6.35 15.63 1.02
N GLY A 100 -7.36 15.91 1.83
CA GLY A 100 -7.49 15.20 3.10
C GLY A 100 -8.79 15.38 3.87
N ALA A 101 -9.89 15.77 3.22
CA ALA A 101 -11.19 15.64 3.86
C ALA A 101 -11.46 14.18 4.26
N ASP A 102 -12.23 13.96 5.31
CA ASP A 102 -12.42 12.64 5.92
C ASP A 102 -12.98 11.64 4.91
N GLU A 103 -13.95 12.04 4.09
CA GLU A 103 -14.55 11.19 3.05
C GLU A 103 -13.53 10.77 1.98
N VAL A 104 -12.59 11.65 1.63
CA VAL A 104 -11.53 11.36 0.67
C VAL A 104 -10.48 10.45 1.30
N THR A 105 -10.16 10.69 2.57
CA THR A 105 -9.20 9.89 3.33
C THR A 105 -9.71 8.46 3.47
N GLU A 106 -10.96 8.27 3.86
CA GLU A 106 -11.58 6.94 3.96
C GLU A 106 -11.64 6.23 2.61
N LEU A 107 -11.98 6.95 1.54
CA LEU A 107 -11.96 6.39 0.18
C LEU A 107 -10.56 5.85 -0.20
N ARG A 108 -9.51 6.61 0.12
CA ARG A 108 -8.12 6.21 -0.17
C ARG A 108 -7.64 5.07 0.74
N ILE A 109 -8.05 5.04 2.01
CA ILE A 109 -7.79 3.92 2.92
C ILE A 109 -8.44 2.65 2.38
N GLU A 110 -9.70 2.73 1.95
CA GLU A 110 -10.43 1.61 1.38
C GLU A 110 -9.73 1.08 0.11
N CYS A 111 -9.33 1.98 -0.79
CA CYS A 111 -8.58 1.61 -1.99
C CYS A 111 -7.26 0.90 -1.64
N ALA A 112 -6.48 1.44 -0.71
CA ALA A 112 -5.23 0.82 -0.27
C ALA A 112 -5.44 -0.55 0.40
N ARG A 113 -6.53 -0.72 1.15
CA ARG A 113 -6.94 -2.02 1.70
C ARG A 113 -7.24 -3.03 0.59
N ARG A 114 -7.97 -2.65 -0.46
CA ARG A 114 -8.27 -3.54 -1.60
C ARG A 114 -6.99 -3.94 -2.35
N VAL A 115 -6.06 -3.01 -2.57
CA VAL A 115 -4.72 -3.33 -3.10
C VAL A 115 -3.99 -4.35 -2.22
N ARG A 116 -4.03 -4.16 -0.90
CA ARG A 116 -3.43 -5.09 0.06
C ARG A 116 -4.02 -6.49 -0.05
N GLU A 117 -5.32 -6.61 -0.28
CA GLU A 117 -6.02 -7.88 -0.40
C GLU A 117 -5.60 -8.66 -1.65
N GLU A 118 -5.36 -7.96 -2.77
CA GLU A 118 -4.85 -8.57 -4.00
C GLU A 118 -3.44 -9.15 -3.80
N VAL A 119 -2.57 -8.47 -3.04
CA VAL A 119 -1.23 -9.01 -2.69
C VAL A 119 -1.34 -10.17 -1.70
N LEU A 120 -2.25 -10.09 -0.71
CA LEU A 120 -2.49 -11.20 0.22
C LEU A 120 -2.99 -12.46 -0.49
N ARG A 121 -3.78 -12.33 -1.56
CA ARG A 121 -4.24 -13.47 -2.35
C ARG A 121 -3.06 -14.26 -2.90
N ILE A 122 -2.12 -13.60 -3.57
CA ILE A 122 -0.92 -14.25 -4.10
C ILE A 122 -0.05 -14.80 -2.97
N ARG A 123 0.06 -14.08 -1.85
CA ARG A 123 0.81 -14.56 -0.68
C ARG A 123 0.26 -15.90 -0.17
N ARG A 124 -1.07 -16.10 -0.15
CA ARG A 124 -1.69 -17.38 0.19
C ARG A 124 -1.36 -18.46 -0.84
N GLU A 125 -1.46 -18.14 -2.12
CA GLU A 125 -1.09 -19.05 -3.22
C GLU A 125 0.39 -19.46 -3.15
N ALA A 126 1.25 -18.58 -2.62
CA ALA A 126 2.67 -18.84 -2.37
C ALA A 126 2.93 -19.75 -1.15
N GLY A 127 1.88 -20.15 -0.40
CA GLY A 127 1.93 -21.09 0.72
C GLY A 127 1.97 -20.45 2.12
N TRP A 128 1.76 -19.14 2.25
CA TRP A 128 1.78 -18.47 3.55
C TRP A 128 0.41 -18.41 4.23
N PRO A 129 0.35 -18.58 5.56
CA PRO A 129 -0.91 -18.51 6.32
C PRO A 129 -1.46 -17.09 6.35
N ASP A 130 -2.78 -16.94 6.44
CA ASP A 130 -3.41 -15.63 6.59
C ASP A 130 -2.82 -14.82 7.74
N GLU A 131 -2.86 -13.50 7.56
CA GLU A 131 -2.36 -12.59 8.57
C GLU A 131 -3.46 -12.16 9.54
N PRO A 132 -3.10 -11.94 10.81
CA PRO A 132 -3.99 -11.33 11.78
C PRO A 132 -4.61 -10.02 11.24
N PRO A 133 -5.93 -9.82 11.36
CA PRO A 133 -6.63 -8.66 10.80
C PRO A 133 -6.04 -7.30 11.21
N GLU A 134 -5.48 -7.21 12.41
CA GLU A 134 -4.83 -6.00 12.93
C GLU A 134 -3.66 -5.52 12.06
N ASN A 135 -2.99 -6.42 11.32
CA ASN A 135 -1.87 -6.02 10.46
C ASN A 135 -2.31 -5.19 9.24
N LYS A 136 -3.63 -5.08 8.99
CA LYS A 136 -4.23 -4.29 7.90
C LYS A 136 -4.31 -2.79 8.19
N VAL A 137 -4.27 -2.36 9.45
CA VAL A 137 -4.53 -0.96 9.83
C VAL A 137 -3.27 -0.28 10.34
N ALA A 138 -3.10 1.00 9.99
CA ALA A 138 -1.92 1.78 10.37
C ALA A 138 -1.76 1.91 11.90
N GLU A 139 -2.86 1.99 12.64
CA GLU A 139 -2.87 2.15 14.10
C GLU A 139 -2.16 0.99 14.81
N THR A 140 -2.35 -0.25 14.36
CA THR A 140 -1.63 -1.42 14.90
C THR A 140 -0.12 -1.28 14.78
N TRP A 141 0.36 -0.60 13.75
CA TRP A 141 1.79 -0.36 13.52
C TRP A 141 2.30 0.85 14.29
N LYS A 142 1.47 1.89 14.49
CA LYS A 142 1.79 3.01 15.39
C LYS A 142 1.89 2.54 16.85
N GLU A 143 1.04 1.60 17.27
CA GLU A 143 1.06 1.02 18.62
C GLU A 143 2.16 -0.03 18.82
N LYS A 144 2.45 -0.83 17.78
CA LYS A 144 3.56 -1.82 17.81
C LYS A 144 4.93 -1.17 17.59
N GLY A 145 4.96 0.02 17.02
CA GLY A 145 6.14 0.86 16.90
C GLY A 145 6.58 1.34 18.27
N ASP A 146 7.68 0.81 18.79
CA ASP A 146 8.37 1.50 19.88
C ASP A 146 8.78 2.87 19.34
N LYS A 147 8.70 3.95 20.12
CA LYS A 147 9.06 5.32 19.68
C LYS A 147 10.57 5.49 19.41
N ARG A 148 11.27 4.39 19.16
CA ARG A 148 12.72 4.29 18.99
C ARG A 148 13.00 3.55 17.69
N GLU A 149 13.96 4.06 16.93
CA GLU A 149 14.54 3.32 15.81
C GLU A 149 14.98 1.92 16.27
N GLY A 150 14.62 0.87 15.54
CA GLY A 150 14.91 -0.48 15.99
C GLY A 150 13.99 -1.58 15.46
N ARG A 151 14.16 -2.77 16.05
CA ARG A 151 13.40 -3.97 15.73
C ARG A 151 12.00 -3.87 16.34
N MET A 152 11.00 -4.01 15.49
CA MET A 152 9.60 -4.07 15.89
C MET A 152 9.20 -5.47 16.35
N LYS A 153 8.12 -5.55 17.14
CA LYS A 153 7.61 -6.81 17.71
C LYS A 153 7.17 -7.83 16.67
N ASP A 154 6.84 -7.38 15.46
CA ASP A 154 6.47 -8.22 14.31
C ASP A 154 7.69 -8.72 13.50
N GLY A 155 8.90 -8.28 13.86
CA GLY A 155 10.14 -8.64 13.18
C GLY A 155 10.61 -7.66 12.11
N SER A 156 9.83 -6.62 11.77
CA SER A 156 10.26 -5.54 10.88
C SER A 156 11.20 -4.54 11.58
N TRP A 157 11.85 -3.64 10.85
CA TRP A 157 12.74 -2.62 11.42
C TRP A 157 12.28 -1.22 10.96
N GLU A 158 12.30 -0.23 11.86
CA GLU A 158 12.11 1.18 11.46
C GLU A 158 13.35 2.01 11.79
N LYS A 159 13.66 2.94 10.89
CA LYS A 159 14.66 3.99 11.09
C LYS A 159 14.15 5.27 10.43
N ASP A 160 14.33 6.42 11.08
CA ASP A 160 14.12 7.69 10.39
C ASP A 160 15.23 7.84 9.33
N THR A 161 14.82 8.20 8.12
CA THR A 161 15.73 8.46 6.99
C THR A 161 15.89 9.96 6.81
#